data_AF-A0A5Z9VM38-F1
#
_entry.id   AF-A0A5Z9VM38-F1
#
_cell.length_a   1.000
_cell.length_b   1.000
_cell.length_c   1.000
_cell.angle_alpha   90.00
_cell.angle_beta   90.00
_cell.angle_gamma   90.00
#
_symmetry.space_group_name_H-M   'P 1'
#
loop_
_entity.id
_entity.type
_entity.pdbx_description
1 polymer ?
#
loop_
_entity_poly.entity_id
_entity_poly.type
_entity_poly.pdbx_seq_one_letter_code
_entity_poly.pdbx_strand_id
1 'polypeptide(L)'
;MAKVIFEFNNTGNIELQENGGFAVNMNVRLEESSPEDQTGPHDVMAGIIKSMAPEIIKKATEELLKSARELGLEAEGELFSYNPNAARH
;
A
#
# COMPACT_ATOMS: atom_id res chain seq x y z
N MET A 1 -2.38 -17.54 -9.88
CA MET A 1 -1.14 -17.07 -9.20
C MET A 1 -1.49 -15.80 -8.42
N ALA A 2 -1.18 -15.76 -7.12
CA ALA A 2 -1.37 -14.55 -6.31
C ALA A 2 -0.17 -13.60 -6.49
N LYS A 3 -0.44 -12.31 -6.70
CA LYS A 3 0.56 -11.25 -6.84
C LYS A 3 0.22 -10.10 -5.89
N VAL A 4 1.20 -9.61 -5.16
CA VAL A 4 1.09 -8.35 -4.41
C VAL A 4 1.79 -7.27 -5.19
N ILE A 5 1.06 -6.21 -5.51
CA ILE A 5 1.56 -5.07 -6.26
C ILE A 5 1.63 -3.88 -5.30
N PHE A 6 2.82 -3.28 -5.19
CA PHE A 6 3.05 -2.02 -4.48
C PHE A 6 3.27 -0.93 -5.52
N GLU A 7 2.40 0.07 -5.55
CA GLU A 7 2.46 1.19 -6.47
C GLU A 7 2.74 2.48 -5.69
N PHE A 8 3.92 3.05 -5.90
CA PHE A 8 4.31 4.33 -5.34
C PHE A 8 4.03 5.43 -6.36
N ASN A 9 3.17 6.38 -5.99
CA ASN A 9 2.78 7.48 -6.85
C ASN A 9 3.13 8.80 -6.15
N ASN A 10 3.79 9.71 -6.86
CA ASN A 10 3.87 11.08 -6.40
C ASN A 10 2.49 11.71 -6.56
N THR A 11 1.81 11.95 -5.44
CA THR A 11 0.59 12.74 -5.43
C THR A 11 1.01 14.19 -5.57
N GLY A 12 0.81 14.76 -6.77
CA GLY A 12 0.98 16.18 -7.02
C GLY A 12 0.00 16.97 -6.17
N ASN A 13 0.36 17.21 -4.92
CA ASN A 13 -0.37 18.06 -4.00
C ASN A 13 0.22 19.46 -4.12
N ILE A 14 -0.54 20.36 -4.73
CA ILE A 14 -0.12 21.72 -5.05
C ILE A 14 0.31 22.48 -3.79
N GLU A 15 -0.39 22.28 -2.66
CA GLU A 15 -0.08 22.94 -1.38
C GLU A 15 1.24 22.46 -0.77
N LEU A 16 1.57 21.16 -0.94
CA LEU A 16 2.86 20.64 -0.47
C LEU A 16 4.00 21.09 -1.38
N GLN A 17 3.77 21.16 -2.69
CA GLN A 17 4.77 21.64 -3.65
C GLN A 17 5.12 23.12 -3.45
N GLU A 18 4.14 23.96 -3.11
CA GLU A 18 4.37 25.39 -2.80
C GLU A 18 5.25 25.60 -1.56
N ASN A 19 5.25 24.65 -0.61
CA ASN A 19 6.07 24.68 0.60
C ASN A 19 7.38 23.86 0.47
N GLY A 20 7.74 23.42 -0.74
CA GLY A 20 8.95 22.61 -0.98
C GLY A 20 8.87 21.17 -0.48
N GLY A 21 7.68 20.71 -0.09
CA GLY A 21 7.38 19.33 0.26
C GLY A 21 6.93 18.49 -0.95
N PHE A 22 6.90 17.17 -0.77
CA PHE A 22 6.31 16.25 -1.73
C PHE A 22 5.56 15.14 -1.01
N ALA A 23 4.46 14.66 -1.59
CA ALA A 23 3.68 13.56 -1.05
C ALA A 23 3.87 12.30 -1.90
N VAL A 24 4.18 11.19 -1.26
CA VAL A 24 4.22 9.87 -1.89
C VAL A 24 3.04 9.06 -1.37
N ASN A 25 2.18 8.62 -2.28
CA ASN A 25 1.11 7.68 -1.98
C ASN A 25 1.58 6.26 -2.32
N MET A 26 1.38 5.30 -1.41
CA MET A 26 1.62 3.89 -1.65
C MET A 26 0.28 3.15 -1.72
N ASN A 27 -0.08 2.67 -2.91
CA ASN A 27 -1.21 1.77 -3.09
C ASN A 27 -0.73 0.32 -3.05
N VAL A 28 -1.44 -0.53 -2.32
CA VAL A 28 -1.16 -1.97 -2.29
C VAL A 28 -2.37 -2.74 -2.79
N ARG A 29 -2.15 -3.60 -3.79
CA ARG A 29 -3.19 -4.44 -4.40
C ARG A 29 -2.77 -5.90 -4.37
N LEU A 30 -3.71 -6.77 -4.03
CA LEU A 30 -3.56 -8.22 -4.18
C LEU A 30 -4.33 -8.65 -5.42
N GLU A 31 -3.62 -9.10 -6.45
CA GLU A 31 -4.21 -9.70 -7.63
C GLU A 31 -4.17 -11.22 -7.52
N GLU A 32 -5.34 -11.84 -7.51
CA GLU A 32 -5.48 -13.28 -7.56
C GLU A 32 -6.00 -13.69 -8.94
N SER A 33 -5.20 -14.50 -9.64
CA SER A 33 -5.61 -15.15 -10.88
C SER A 33 -5.82 -16.65 -10.61
N SER A 34 -6.96 -16.99 -10.01
CA SER A 34 -7.45 -18.37 -9.95
C SER A 34 -8.71 -18.48 -10.82
N PRO A 35 -8.90 -19.58 -11.59
CA PRO A 35 -10.18 -19.88 -12.21
C PRO A 35 -11.28 -19.95 -11.14
N GLU A 36 -12.47 -19.41 -11.43
CA GLU A 36 -13.54 -19.08 -10.48
C GLU A 36 -14.11 -20.26 -9.64
N ASP A 37 -13.68 -21.51 -9.87
CA ASP A 37 -14.33 -22.72 -9.34
C ASP A 37 -13.42 -23.73 -8.63
N GLN A 38 -12.15 -23.41 -8.35
CA GLN A 38 -11.28 -24.32 -7.59
C GLN A 38 -10.52 -23.61 -6.48
N THR A 39 -10.94 -23.80 -5.23
CA THR A 39 -10.11 -23.54 -4.05
C THR A 39 -8.92 -24.49 -4.04
N GLY A 40 -7.80 -24.04 -4.59
CA GLY A 40 -6.52 -24.71 -4.59
C GLY A 40 -5.53 -24.12 -3.58
N PRO A 41 -4.31 -24.67 -3.51
CA PRO A 41 -3.25 -24.17 -2.64
C PRO A 41 -2.89 -22.68 -2.87
N HIS A 42 -3.21 -22.15 -4.06
CA HIS A 42 -2.99 -20.76 -4.41
C HIS A 42 -3.94 -19.80 -3.69
N ASP A 43 -5.20 -20.19 -3.46
CA ASP A 43 -6.17 -19.34 -2.75
C ASP A 43 -5.92 -19.32 -1.24
N VAL A 44 -5.39 -20.43 -0.70
CA VAL A 44 -4.88 -20.47 0.68
C VAL A 44 -3.72 -19.48 0.83
N MET A 45 -2.78 -19.46 -0.12
CA MET A 45 -1.66 -18.52 -0.11
C MET A 45 -2.12 -17.07 -0.27
N ALA A 46 -3.08 -16.79 -1.16
CA ALA A 46 -3.67 -15.46 -1.28
C ALA A 46 -4.36 -15.01 0.01
N GLY A 47 -5.08 -15.92 0.68
CA GLY A 47 -5.69 -15.68 1.99
C GLY A 47 -4.68 -15.33 3.07
N ILE A 48 -3.56 -16.06 3.14
CA ILE A 48 -2.45 -15.78 4.07
C ILE A 48 -1.81 -14.42 3.75
N ILE A 49 -1.53 -14.14 2.48
CA ILE A 49 -0.95 -12.86 2.08
C ILE A 49 -1.90 -11.70 2.40
N LYS A 50 -3.21 -11.87 2.17
CA LYS A 50 -4.24 -10.88 2.50
C LYS A 50 -4.33 -10.62 4.00
N SER A 51 -4.19 -11.64 4.84
CA SER A 51 -4.20 -11.46 6.30
C SER A 51 -2.94 -10.78 6.82
N MET A 52 -1.79 -10.97 6.14
CA MET A 52 -0.52 -10.31 6.47
C MET A 52 -0.37 -8.91 5.88
N ALA A 53 -1.18 -8.55 4.88
CA ALA A 53 -1.06 -7.27 4.17
C ALA A 53 -1.00 -6.02 5.08
N PRO A 54 -1.82 -5.90 6.15
CA PRO A 54 -1.71 -4.76 7.07
C PRO A 54 -0.33 -4.64 7.75
N GLU A 55 0.25 -5.77 8.16
CA GLU A 55 1.57 -5.79 8.79
C GLU A 55 2.67 -5.44 7.79
N ILE A 56 2.58 -5.95 6.56
CA ILE A 56 3.52 -5.64 5.48
C ILE A 56 3.48 -4.14 5.14
N ILE A 57 2.29 -3.56 5.01
CA ILE A 57 2.12 -2.13 4.72
C ILE A 57 2.69 -1.28 5.84
N LYS A 58 2.44 -1.65 7.11
CA LYS A 58 2.99 -0.94 8.26
C LYS A 58 4.51 -0.93 8.25
N LYS A 59 5.15 -2.11 8.06
CA LYS A 59 6.61 -2.22 7.99
C LYS A 59 7.21 -1.41 6.82
N ALA A 60 6.58 -1.46 5.65
CA ALA A 60 7.02 -0.68 4.49
C ALA A 60 6.95 0.83 4.76
N THR A 61 5.88 1.29 5.43
CA THR A 61 5.72 2.70 5.82
C THR A 61 6.78 3.13 6.82
N GLU A 62 7.04 2.32 7.85
CA GLU A 62 8.07 2.59 8.86
C GLU A 62 9.47 2.70 8.25
N GLU A 63 9.84 1.79 7.34
CA GLU A 63 11.14 1.84 6.68
C GLU A 63 11.26 3.05 5.75
N LEU A 64 10.20 3.41 5.03
CA LEU A 64 10.18 4.60 4.17
C LEU A 64 10.39 5.89 4.99
N LEU A 65 9.68 6.03 6.11
CA LEU A 65 9.84 7.18 7.02
C LEU A 65 11.24 7.25 7.62
N LYS A 66 11.81 6.09 7.98
CA LYS A 66 13.17 6.01 8.48
C LYS A 66 14.18 6.46 7.42
N SER A 67 14.11 5.96 6.20
CA SER A 67 14.99 6.39 5.10
C SER A 67 14.85 7.87 4.78
N ALA A 68 13.65 8.44 4.83
CA ALA A 68 13.44 9.88 4.63
C ALA A 68 14.15 10.72 5.70
N ARG A 69 14.05 10.31 6.98
CA ARG A 69 14.73 10.98 8.10
C ARG A 69 16.25 10.87 8.01
N GLU A 70 16.78 9.73 7.59
CA GLU A 70 18.21 9.53 7.33
C GLU A 70 18.74 10.47 6.23
N LEU A 71 17.89 10.88 5.29
CA LEU A 71 18.20 11.87 4.26
C LEU A 71 17.99 13.33 4.73
N GLY A 72 17.65 13.55 6.00
CA GLY A 72 17.43 14.87 6.58
C GLY A 72 16.06 15.48 6.26
N LEU A 73 15.10 14.66 5.80
CA LEU A 73 13.74 15.12 5.53
C LEU A 73 12.88 14.98 6.80
N GLU A 74 12.12 16.03 7.11
CA GLU A 74 10.99 15.92 8.03
C GLU A 74 9.86 15.20 7.30
N ALA A 75 9.62 13.95 7.71
CA ALA A 75 8.62 13.08 7.08
C ALA A 75 7.62 12.56 8.13
N GLU A 76 6.35 12.79 7.83
CA GLU A 76 5.20 12.22 8.54
C GLU A 76 4.44 11.32 7.57
N GLY A 77 3.78 10.30 8.10
CA GLY A 77 3.04 9.33 7.30
C GLY A 77 1.84 8.81 8.06
N GLU A 78 0.69 8.81 7.40
CA GLU A 78 -0.54 8.24 7.89
C GLU A 78 -0.97 7.07 7.02
N LEU A 79 -1.40 5.99 7.65
CA LEU A 79 -1.93 4.83 6.96
C LEU A 79 -3.46 4.89 6.94
N PHE A 80 -4.03 4.99 5.75
CA PHE A 80 -5.48 4.93 5.55
C PHE A 80 -5.90 3.56 5.03
N SER A 81 -6.87 2.94 5.68
CA SER A 81 -7.54 1.77 5.12
C SER A 81 -8.59 2.22 4.11
N TYR A 82 -8.44 1.83 2.86
CA TYR A 82 -9.42 2.09 1.82
C TYR A 82 -10.21 0.81 1.50
N ASN A 83 -11.51 0.82 1.75
CA ASN A 83 -12.42 -0.23 1.30
C ASN A 83 -13.16 0.26 0.04
N PRO A 84 -12.82 -0.20 -1.17
CA PRO A 84 -13.48 0.24 -2.40
C PRO A 84 -14.97 -0.13 -2.44
N ASN A 85 -15.43 -1.10 -1.63
CA ASN A 85 -16.84 -1.46 -1.53
C ASN A 85 -17.61 -0.60 -0.51
N ALA A 86 -16.93 0.12 0.39
CA ALA A 86 -17.59 0.98 1.37
C ALA A 86 -18.13 2.28 0.76
N ALA A 87 -17.65 2.68 -0.43
CA ALA A 87 -18.08 3.88 -1.14
C ALA A 87 -19.38 3.70 -1.96
N ARG A 88 -20.03 2.53 -1.89
CA ARG A 88 -21.33 2.29 -2.56
C ARG A 88 -22.48 2.49 -1.58
N HIS A 89 -22.85 3.75 -1.30
CA HIS A 89 -24.16 4.13 -0.74
C HIS A 89 -24.61 5.49 -1.28
#